data_AF-G5HEP9-F1
#
_entry.id   AF-G5HEP9-F1
#
_cell.length_a   1.000
_cell.length_b   1.000
_cell.length_c   1.000
_cell.angle_alpha   90.00
_cell.angle_beta   90.00
_cell.angle_gamma   90.00
#
_symmetry.space_group_name_H-M   'P 1'
#
loop_
_entity.id
_entity.type
_entity.pdbx_description
1 polymer ?
#
loop_
_entity_poly.entity_id
_entity_poly.type
_entity_poly.pdbx_seq_one_letter_code
_entity_poly.pdbx_strand_id
1 'polypeptide(L)'
;MKKGRFLNYVITNGTQYMSYSTGGKINKTSSKRKAQQFSSSEEARAVLNKATRKLKNFYIMSLNEDAAMDIRTMSKRRRFEPAERKVIYAKSKGRCVLCGRFMGVDEFTVDHIIPLSKGGTNDLDNLQATCRVCNSIKQDILPRDFMEKISEIFLYQMRIRFNIDTWKHLCFLHRRYVSKKIRAVMKLF
;
A
#
# COMPACT_ATOMS: atom_id res chain seq x y z
N MET A 1 34.30 -10.07 14.17
CA MET A 1 33.17 -10.77 14.83
C MET A 1 32.00 -10.82 13.85
N LYS A 2 31.58 -12.02 13.41
CA LYS A 2 30.43 -12.17 12.50
C LYS A 2 29.16 -11.85 13.30
N LYS A 3 28.53 -10.69 13.07
CA LYS A 3 27.19 -10.37 13.61
C LYS A 3 26.27 -11.55 13.27
N GLY A 4 25.64 -12.17 14.26
CA GLY A 4 24.64 -13.21 14.05
C GLY A 4 23.58 -12.68 13.07
N ARG A 5 23.28 -13.45 12.01
CA ARG A 5 22.28 -13.10 10.99
C ARG A 5 20.89 -13.20 11.60
N PHE A 6 20.43 -12.15 12.27
CA PHE A 6 19.06 -12.05 12.74
C PHE A 6 18.10 -11.93 11.55
N LEU A 7 17.01 -12.69 11.58
CA LEU A 7 15.98 -12.67 10.54
C LEU A 7 15.07 -11.46 10.78
N ASN A 8 15.34 -10.36 10.10
CA ASN A 8 14.73 -9.06 10.42
C ASN A 8 13.74 -8.55 9.37
N TYR A 9 13.55 -9.27 8.27
CA TYR A 9 12.73 -8.79 7.15
C TYR A 9 11.63 -9.77 6.78
N VAL A 10 10.46 -9.25 6.40
CA VAL A 10 9.36 -10.03 5.82
C VAL A 10 8.86 -9.37 4.54
N ILE A 11 8.27 -10.15 3.65
CA ILE A 11 7.62 -9.62 2.44
C ILE A 11 6.10 -9.61 2.68
N THR A 12 5.45 -8.46 2.57
CA THR A 12 4.04 -8.26 2.92
C THR A 12 3.37 -7.24 2.02
N ASN A 13 2.04 -7.29 1.89
CA ASN A 13 1.24 -6.22 1.26
C ASN A 13 0.38 -5.47 2.30
N GLY A 14 0.69 -5.62 3.59
CA GLY A 14 -0.06 -5.06 4.71
C GLY A 14 -1.20 -5.95 5.23
N THR A 15 -1.73 -6.87 4.42
CA THR A 15 -2.80 -7.81 4.81
C THR A 15 -2.35 -9.27 4.83
N GLN A 16 -1.40 -9.62 3.96
CA GLN A 16 -0.83 -10.95 3.81
C GLN A 16 0.68 -10.86 3.78
N TYR A 17 1.31 -11.91 4.28
CA TYR A 17 2.74 -12.13 4.28
C TYR A 17 3.09 -13.28 3.35
N MET A 18 4.25 -13.18 2.71
CA MET A 18 4.81 -14.27 1.92
C MET A 18 5.34 -15.38 2.85
N SER A 19 5.14 -16.63 2.46
CA SER A 19 5.73 -17.81 3.10
C SER A 19 6.13 -18.84 2.05
N TYR A 20 6.90 -19.86 2.43
CA TYR A 20 7.12 -21.04 1.58
C TYR A 20 6.21 -22.19 2.01
N SER A 21 5.72 -22.97 1.05
CA SER A 21 5.16 -24.31 1.30
C SER A 21 6.27 -25.29 1.69
N THR A 22 5.90 -26.46 2.20
CA THR A 22 6.82 -27.59 2.43
C THR A 22 7.66 -27.96 1.20
N GLY A 23 7.14 -27.77 -0.01
CA GLY A 23 7.87 -28.00 -1.27
C GLY A 23 8.59 -26.77 -1.84
N GLY A 24 8.88 -25.73 -1.04
CA GLY A 24 9.64 -24.55 -1.48
C GLY A 24 8.90 -23.58 -2.42
N LYS A 25 7.63 -23.84 -2.78
CA LYS A 25 6.81 -22.92 -3.56
C LYS A 25 6.37 -21.72 -2.71
N ILE A 26 6.38 -20.53 -3.31
CA ILE A 26 5.90 -19.29 -2.67
C ILE A 26 4.40 -19.41 -2.37
N ASN A 27 3.96 -19.08 -1.17
CA ASN A 27 2.58 -19.01 -0.70
C ASN A 27 2.32 -17.68 0.04
N LYS A 28 1.06 -17.45 0.43
CA LYS A 28 0.61 -16.26 1.17
C LYS A 28 -0.10 -16.70 2.45
N THR A 29 0.14 -16.00 3.55
CA THR A 29 -0.46 -16.24 4.86
C THR A 29 -0.93 -14.93 5.48
N SER A 30 -2.05 -14.92 6.19
CA SER A 30 -2.47 -13.76 6.99
C SER A 30 -1.69 -13.62 8.31
N SER A 31 -1.07 -14.70 8.78
CA SER A 31 -0.34 -14.72 10.04
C SER A 31 1.10 -14.26 9.87
N LYS A 32 1.47 -13.17 10.55
CA LYS A 32 2.86 -12.66 10.61
C LYS A 32 3.84 -13.70 11.18
N ARG A 33 3.40 -14.54 12.12
CA ARG A 33 4.23 -15.60 12.72
C ARG A 33 4.62 -16.70 11.71
N LYS A 34 3.77 -16.93 10.70
CA LYS A 34 4.00 -17.92 9.64
C LYS A 34 4.69 -17.31 8.41
N ALA A 35 5.06 -16.03 8.46
CA ALA A 35 5.75 -15.36 7.35
C ALA A 35 7.16 -15.90 7.20
N GLN A 36 7.63 -16.02 5.96
CA GLN A 36 9.04 -16.21 5.70
C GLN A 36 9.80 -14.97 6.15
N GLN A 37 10.82 -15.18 6.98
CA GLN A 37 11.73 -14.12 7.39
C GLN A 37 13.05 -14.23 6.63
N PHE A 38 13.67 -13.09 6.36
CA PHE A 38 14.93 -12.98 5.63
C PHE A 38 15.99 -12.31 6.50
N SER A 39 17.25 -12.73 6.31
CA SER A 39 18.37 -12.20 7.10
C SER A 39 18.84 -10.84 6.59
N SER A 40 18.57 -10.55 5.31
CA SER A 40 18.90 -9.26 4.69
C SER A 40 17.78 -8.79 3.76
N SER A 41 17.74 -7.47 3.55
CA SER A 41 16.77 -6.85 2.65
C SER A 41 17.03 -7.22 1.18
N GLU A 42 18.28 -7.47 0.82
CA GLU A 42 18.70 -7.92 -0.52
C GLU A 42 18.14 -9.31 -0.84
N GLU A 43 18.17 -10.24 0.12
CA GLU A 43 17.56 -11.58 -0.05
C GLU A 43 16.05 -11.48 -0.30
N ALA A 44 15.36 -10.67 0.50
CA ALA A 44 13.92 -10.43 0.33
C ALA A 44 13.61 -9.75 -1.01
N ARG A 45 14.46 -8.81 -1.45
CA ARG A 45 14.31 -8.11 -2.74
C ARG A 45 14.51 -9.07 -3.91
N ALA A 46 15.50 -9.96 -3.84
CA ALA A 46 15.72 -10.97 -4.87
C ALA A 46 14.49 -11.86 -5.08
N VAL A 47 13.75 -12.18 -4.01
CA VAL A 47 12.49 -12.93 -4.11
C VAL A 47 11.39 -12.10 -4.77
N LEU A 48 11.23 -10.82 -4.40
CA LEU A 48 10.26 -9.92 -5.04
C LEU A 48 10.51 -9.79 -6.55
N ASN A 49 11.77 -9.60 -6.94
CA ASN A 49 12.16 -9.44 -8.34
C ASN A 49 11.96 -10.73 -9.16
N LYS A 50 12.09 -11.91 -8.54
CA LYS A 50 11.82 -13.20 -9.20
C LYS A 50 10.32 -13.51 -9.30
N ALA A 51 9.52 -13.06 -8.33
CA ALA A 51 8.12 -13.44 -8.19
C ALA A 51 7.14 -12.28 -8.45
N THR A 52 7.45 -11.40 -9.40
CA THR A 52 6.72 -10.16 -9.70
C THR A 52 5.21 -10.35 -9.88
N ARG A 53 4.78 -11.41 -10.56
CA ARG A 53 3.34 -11.71 -10.76
C ARG A 53 2.65 -12.15 -9.47
N LYS A 54 3.29 -13.03 -8.68
CA LYS A 54 2.67 -13.64 -7.48
C LYS A 54 2.70 -12.71 -6.28
N LEU A 55 3.75 -11.91 -6.17
CA LEU A 55 4.02 -10.94 -5.11
C LEU A 55 3.80 -9.50 -5.57
N LYS A 56 2.92 -9.30 -6.58
CA LYS A 56 2.51 -7.96 -7.01
C LYS A 56 2.00 -7.16 -5.81
N ASN A 57 2.52 -5.93 -5.65
CA ASN A 57 2.23 -5.01 -4.54
C ASN A 57 2.70 -5.48 -3.16
N PHE A 58 3.53 -6.52 -3.06
CA PHE A 58 4.22 -6.83 -1.82
C PHE A 58 5.49 -5.99 -1.71
N TYR A 59 5.88 -5.70 -0.48
CA TYR A 59 7.05 -4.91 -0.12
C TYR A 59 7.77 -5.53 1.07
N ILE A 60 9.02 -5.11 1.25
CA ILE A 60 9.85 -5.57 2.35
C ILE A 60 9.51 -4.71 3.57
N MET A 61 9.14 -5.36 4.65
CA MET A 61 8.90 -4.75 5.95
C MET A 61 9.98 -5.21 6.92
N SER A 62 10.59 -4.27 7.63
CA SER A 62 11.46 -4.59 8.77
C SER A 62 10.62 -5.03 9.98
N LEU A 63 11.13 -6.00 10.73
CA LEU A 63 10.58 -6.45 12.00
C LEU A 63 11.17 -5.69 13.19
N ASN A 64 12.34 -5.04 13.04
CA ASN A 64 13.14 -4.46 14.13
C ASN A 64 13.71 -3.08 13.72
N GLU A 65 14.12 -2.25 14.70
CA GLU A 65 14.66 -0.90 14.42
C GLU A 65 16.00 -0.93 13.67
N ASP A 66 16.91 -1.84 14.01
CA ASP A 66 18.20 -1.98 13.32
C ASP A 66 18.04 -2.26 11.82
N ALA A 67 17.06 -3.11 11.48
CA ALA A 67 16.73 -3.42 10.09
C ALA A 67 15.95 -2.30 9.38
N ALA A 68 15.36 -1.37 10.12
CA ALA A 68 14.83 -0.15 9.52
C ALA A 68 15.96 0.79 9.06
N MET A 69 17.12 0.78 9.72
CA MET A 69 18.30 1.56 9.35
C MET A 69 18.90 1.09 8.00
N ASP A 70 19.04 -0.22 7.83
CA ASP A 70 19.48 -0.85 6.57
C ASP A 70 18.52 -0.51 5.41
N ILE A 71 17.20 -0.60 5.64
CA ILE A 71 16.18 -0.20 4.67
C ILE A 71 16.31 1.26 4.24
N ARG A 72 16.54 2.19 5.18
CA ARG A 72 16.71 3.62 4.88
C ARG A 72 17.91 3.89 3.97
N THR A 73 18.89 3.00 3.98
CA THR A 73 20.12 3.13 3.19
C THR A 73 19.94 2.62 1.74
N MET A 74 18.97 1.74 1.48
CA MET A 74 18.80 1.05 0.19
C MET A 74 18.36 1.95 -0.98
N SER A 75 17.50 2.95 -0.75
CA SER A 75 16.95 3.75 -1.85
C SER A 75 16.77 5.21 -1.43
N LYS A 76 17.71 6.06 -1.85
CA LYS A 76 17.61 7.52 -1.65
C LYS A 76 16.57 8.12 -2.59
N ARG A 77 15.89 9.18 -2.13
CA ARG A 77 14.99 9.96 -2.98
C ARG A 77 15.80 10.60 -4.11
N ARG A 78 15.31 10.50 -5.34
CA ARG A 78 15.89 11.13 -6.52
C ARG A 78 14.85 11.91 -7.31
N ARG A 79 15.31 12.72 -8.26
CA ARG A 79 14.46 13.27 -9.31
C ARG A 79 14.20 12.18 -10.36
N PHE A 80 13.02 12.23 -10.97
CA PHE A 80 12.61 11.31 -12.02
C PHE A 80 12.67 12.02 -13.36
N GLU A 81 13.19 11.33 -14.37
CA GLU A 81 13.35 11.87 -15.71
C GLU A 81 11.99 12.17 -16.35
N PRO A 82 11.89 13.10 -17.32
CA PRO A 82 10.62 13.41 -18.00
C PRO A 82 9.92 12.18 -18.59
N ALA A 83 10.68 11.22 -19.13
CA ALA A 83 10.14 9.98 -19.66
C ALA A 83 9.48 9.11 -18.56
N GLU A 84 10.14 8.98 -17.40
CA GLU A 84 9.58 8.25 -16.25
C GLU A 84 8.33 8.93 -15.72
N ARG A 85 8.37 10.27 -15.58
CA ARG A 85 7.22 11.08 -15.17
C ARG A 85 6.03 10.87 -16.10
N LYS A 86 6.25 10.82 -17.42
CA LYS A 86 5.20 10.55 -18.42
C LYS A 86 4.58 9.17 -18.22
N VAL A 87 5.39 8.15 -17.96
CA VAL A 87 4.89 6.78 -17.66
C VAL A 87 4.06 6.78 -16.38
N ILE A 88 4.54 7.42 -15.31
CA ILE A 88 3.84 7.50 -14.02
C ILE A 88 2.49 8.22 -14.17
N TYR A 89 2.46 9.34 -14.90
CA TYR A 89 1.23 10.08 -15.16
C TYR A 89 0.23 9.29 -16.01
N ALA A 90 0.70 8.57 -17.04
CA ALA A 90 -0.16 7.75 -17.89
C ALA A 90 -0.87 6.63 -17.09
N LYS A 91 -0.19 6.03 -16.10
CA LYS A 91 -0.80 5.01 -15.21
C LYS A 91 -2.03 5.55 -14.47
N SER A 92 -2.08 6.85 -14.16
CA SER A 92 -3.17 7.46 -13.39
C SER A 92 -4.28 8.09 -14.24
N LYS A 93 -4.14 8.07 -15.58
CA LYS A 93 -5.08 8.69 -16.53
C LYS A 93 -5.38 10.16 -16.20
N GLY A 94 -4.35 10.90 -15.78
CA GLY A 94 -4.45 12.31 -15.42
C GLY A 94 -5.21 12.61 -14.14
N ARG A 95 -5.38 11.61 -13.26
CA ARG A 95 -6.06 11.79 -11.96
C ARG A 95 -5.12 11.47 -10.80
N CYS A 96 -5.34 12.13 -9.67
CA CYS A 96 -4.68 11.78 -8.42
C CYS A 96 -5.17 10.39 -8.01
N VAL A 97 -4.25 9.44 -7.83
CA VAL A 97 -4.59 8.07 -7.43
C VAL A 97 -5.23 7.97 -6.04
N LEU A 98 -5.01 8.97 -5.17
CA LEU A 98 -5.52 8.97 -3.80
C LEU A 98 -6.91 9.61 -3.67
N CYS A 99 -7.21 10.67 -4.43
CA CYS A 99 -8.48 11.41 -4.30
C CYS A 99 -9.31 11.53 -5.59
N GLY A 100 -8.80 11.05 -6.72
CA GLY A 100 -9.50 11.07 -8.01
C GLY A 100 -9.58 12.43 -8.71
N ARG A 101 -9.08 13.51 -8.11
CA ARG A 101 -9.03 14.85 -8.73
C ARG A 101 -8.20 14.82 -10.01
N PHE A 102 -8.67 15.49 -11.06
CA PHE A 102 -7.90 15.70 -12.28
C PHE A 102 -6.67 16.59 -12.02
N MET A 103 -5.55 16.31 -12.69
CA MET A 103 -4.31 17.07 -12.58
C MET A 103 -3.68 17.19 -13.97
N GLY A 104 -3.18 18.37 -14.31
CA GLY A 104 -2.32 18.55 -15.48
C GLY A 104 -1.02 17.74 -15.38
N VAL A 105 -0.37 17.50 -16.52
CA VAL A 105 0.93 16.78 -16.60
C VAL A 105 2.02 17.46 -15.76
N ASP A 106 1.92 18.77 -15.56
CA ASP A 106 2.90 19.55 -14.78
C ASP A 106 2.51 19.78 -13.32
N GLU A 107 1.30 19.37 -12.92
CA GLU A 107 0.75 19.65 -11.58
C GLU A 107 0.95 18.50 -10.60
N PHE A 108 1.22 17.29 -11.10
CA PHE A 108 1.33 16.11 -10.25
C PHE A 108 2.71 16.00 -9.59
N THR A 109 2.69 15.43 -8.38
CA THR A 109 3.88 14.98 -7.68
C THR A 109 4.04 13.47 -7.84
N VAL A 110 5.28 12.99 -7.92
CA VAL A 110 5.60 11.57 -7.85
C VAL A 110 5.60 11.16 -6.38
N ASP A 111 4.72 10.25 -6.02
CA ASP A 111 4.64 9.63 -4.68
C ASP A 111 5.07 8.16 -4.76
N HIS A 112 5.70 7.69 -3.70
CA HIS A 112 6.06 6.30 -3.54
C HIS A 112 4.92 5.56 -2.84
N ILE A 113 4.31 4.56 -3.49
CA ILE A 113 3.24 3.74 -2.93
C ILE A 113 3.68 3.21 -1.56
N ILE A 114 4.84 2.56 -1.53
CA ILE A 114 5.56 2.21 -0.31
C ILE A 114 6.64 3.26 -0.09
N PRO A 115 6.62 4.01 1.01
CA PRO A 115 7.62 5.03 1.32
C PRO A 115 9.04 4.46 1.36
N LEU A 116 10.02 5.26 0.91
CA LEU A 116 11.43 4.88 0.96
C LEU A 116 11.89 4.56 2.40
N SER A 117 11.43 5.32 3.40
CA SER A 117 11.71 5.08 4.82
C SER A 117 11.16 3.75 5.35
N LYS A 118 10.29 3.08 4.59
CA LYS A 118 9.64 1.81 4.92
C LYS A 118 10.00 0.68 3.94
N GLY A 119 11.06 0.83 3.14
CA GLY A 119 11.55 -0.22 2.24
C GLY A 119 11.11 -0.09 0.79
N GLY A 120 10.44 1.02 0.46
CA GLY A 120 10.08 1.36 -0.91
C GLY A 120 11.27 1.53 -1.85
N THR A 121 11.00 1.38 -3.15
CA THR A 121 12.00 1.48 -4.22
C THR A 121 11.68 2.65 -5.14
N ASN A 122 12.66 3.05 -5.96
CA ASN A 122 12.43 4.00 -7.05
C ASN A 122 11.97 3.31 -8.35
N ASP A 123 11.54 2.04 -8.29
CA ASP A 123 11.04 1.32 -9.46
C ASP A 123 9.66 1.86 -9.86
N LEU A 124 9.39 1.95 -11.17
CA LEU A 124 8.15 2.51 -11.71
C LEU A 124 6.87 1.89 -11.13
N ASP A 125 6.91 0.65 -10.64
CA ASP A 125 5.77 -0.04 -10.04
C ASP A 125 5.49 0.39 -8.60
N ASN A 126 6.46 1.00 -7.93
CA ASN A 126 6.28 1.63 -6.62
C ASN A 126 5.97 3.13 -6.73
N LEU A 127 5.86 3.68 -7.94
CA LEU A 127 5.63 5.11 -8.16
C LEU A 127 4.20 5.37 -8.64
N GLN A 128 3.59 6.44 -8.13
CA GLN A 128 2.24 6.85 -8.47
C GLN A 128 2.10 8.37 -8.57
N ALA A 129 1.16 8.84 -9.39
CA ALA A 129 0.88 10.26 -9.56
C ALA A 129 -0.16 10.75 -8.53
N THR A 130 0.22 11.71 -7.70
CA THR A 130 -0.63 12.29 -6.66
C THR A 130 -0.65 13.82 -6.76
N CYS A 131 -1.73 14.44 -6.27
CA CYS A 131 -1.74 15.90 -6.11
C CYS A 131 -0.90 16.28 -4.89
N ARG A 132 -0.36 17.50 -4.87
CA ARG A 132 0.49 18.00 -3.78
C ARG A 132 -0.16 17.82 -2.41
N VAL A 133 -1.46 18.13 -2.28
CA VAL A 133 -2.20 18.01 -1.02
C VAL A 133 -2.24 16.56 -0.53
N CYS A 134 -2.65 15.61 -1.38
CA CYS A 134 -2.73 14.21 -0.98
C CYS A 134 -1.36 13.61 -0.67
N ASN A 135 -0.32 13.98 -1.42
CA ASN A 135 1.04 13.55 -1.15
C ASN A 135 1.52 14.04 0.23
N SER A 136 1.25 15.31 0.55
CA SER A 136 1.56 15.90 1.87
C SER A 136 0.79 15.26 3.02
N ILE A 137 -0.44 14.79 2.80
CA ILE A 137 -1.22 14.06 3.82
C ILE A 137 -0.69 12.62 3.99
N LYS A 138 -0.33 11.95 2.89
CA LYS A 138 0.15 10.56 2.93
C LYS A 138 1.53 10.44 3.59
N GLN A 139 2.45 11.37 3.32
CA GLN A 139 3.81 11.35 3.90
C GLN A 139 4.49 9.96 3.76
N ASP A 140 5.00 9.42 4.86
CA ASP A 140 5.60 8.09 4.94
C ASP A 140 4.66 7.01 5.50
N ILE A 141 3.36 7.23 5.37
CA ILE A 141 2.33 6.27 5.76
C ILE A 141 2.21 5.18 4.68
N LEU A 142 2.16 3.93 5.12
CA LEU A 142 1.92 2.78 4.24
C LEU A 142 0.49 2.80 3.69
N PRO A 143 0.22 2.23 2.49
CA PRO A 143 -1.11 2.29 1.87
C PRO A 143 -2.25 1.79 2.77
N ARG A 144 -2.02 0.70 3.52
CA ARG A 144 -3.00 0.15 4.46
C ARG A 144 -3.29 1.13 5.60
N ASP A 145 -2.25 1.56 6.29
CA ASP A 145 -2.34 2.48 7.43
C ASP A 145 -2.96 3.82 7.00
N PHE A 146 -2.68 4.26 5.76
CA PHE A 146 -3.27 5.47 5.19
C PHE A 146 -4.79 5.34 5.04
N MET A 147 -5.27 4.21 4.51
CA MET A 147 -6.70 3.95 4.35
C MET A 147 -7.42 3.83 5.70
N GLU A 148 -6.78 3.19 6.68
CA GLU A 148 -7.31 3.09 8.05
C GLU A 148 -7.47 4.49 8.65
N LYS A 149 -6.42 5.32 8.60
CA LYS A 149 -6.44 6.69 9.12
C LYS A 149 -7.47 7.59 8.43
N ILE A 150 -7.62 7.50 7.11
CA ILE A 150 -8.66 8.24 6.38
C ILE A 150 -10.06 7.80 6.83
N SER A 151 -10.26 6.50 7.03
CA SER A 151 -11.55 5.96 7.49
C SER A 151 -11.87 6.43 8.91
N GLU A 152 -10.90 6.41 9.83
CA GLU A 152 -11.05 6.92 11.18
C GLU A 152 -11.40 8.41 11.21
N ILE A 153 -10.67 9.24 10.45
CA ILE A 153 -10.94 10.67 10.32
C ILE A 153 -12.35 10.87 9.78
N PHE A 154 -12.73 10.17 8.71
CA PHE A 154 -14.07 10.27 8.13
C PHE A 154 -15.15 9.92 9.16
N LEU A 155 -15.04 8.79 9.84
CA LEU A 155 -16.00 8.36 10.86
C LEU A 155 -16.14 9.36 12.00
N TYR A 156 -15.02 9.90 12.48
CA TYR A 156 -15.01 10.94 13.51
C TYR A 156 -15.73 12.22 13.04
N GLN A 157 -15.45 12.69 11.81
CA GLN A 157 -16.10 13.86 11.24
C GLN A 157 -17.60 13.62 11.00
N MET A 158 -18.00 12.42 10.60
CA MET A 158 -19.41 12.05 10.48
C MET A 158 -20.13 12.06 11.83
N ARG A 159 -19.48 11.56 12.89
CA ARG A 159 -20.02 11.60 14.25
C ARG A 159 -20.21 13.03 14.76
N ILE A 160 -19.32 13.96 14.42
CA ILE A 160 -19.47 15.38 14.79
C ILE A 160 -20.61 16.02 13.99
N ARG A 161 -20.64 15.78 12.67
CA ARG A 161 -21.55 16.48 11.75
C ARG A 161 -22.98 15.98 11.83
N PHE A 162 -23.18 14.71 12.16
CA PHE A 162 -24.49 14.09 12.21
C PHE A 162 -24.77 13.56 13.62
N ASN A 163 -25.93 13.89 14.19
CA ASN A 163 -26.40 13.22 15.41
C ASN A 163 -26.57 11.72 15.10
N ILE A 164 -26.42 10.87 16.12
CA ILE A 164 -26.41 9.40 16.04
C ILE A 164 -27.62 8.83 15.30
N ASP A 165 -28.76 9.52 15.34
CA ASP A 165 -29.99 9.11 14.66
C ASP A 165 -29.93 9.30 13.14
N THR A 166 -29.29 10.37 12.67
CA THR A 166 -29.00 10.55 11.23
C THR A 166 -28.06 9.46 10.72
N TRP A 167 -27.05 9.07 11.51
CA TRP A 167 -26.14 7.98 11.16
C TRP A 167 -26.86 6.62 11.09
N LYS A 168 -27.73 6.32 12.08
CA LYS A 168 -28.60 5.13 12.06
C LYS A 168 -29.48 5.12 10.81
N HIS A 169 -30.03 6.27 10.43
CA HIS A 169 -30.88 6.40 9.25
C HIS A 169 -30.08 6.16 7.95
N LEU A 170 -28.89 6.74 7.82
CA LEU A 170 -27.99 6.48 6.68
C LEU A 170 -27.59 5.01 6.59
N CYS A 171 -27.26 4.38 7.72
CA CYS A 171 -26.96 2.94 7.79
C CYS A 171 -28.16 2.07 7.38
N PHE A 172 -29.38 2.48 7.75
CA PHE A 172 -30.62 1.81 7.33
C PHE A 172 -30.85 1.94 5.82
N LEU A 173 -30.71 3.14 5.25
CA LEU A 173 -30.85 3.38 3.81
C LEU A 173 -29.82 2.60 3.00
N HIS A 174 -28.55 2.57 3.44
CA HIS A 174 -27.51 1.79 2.81
C HIS A 174 -27.84 0.29 2.81
N ARG A 175 -28.27 -0.27 3.95
CA ARG A 175 -28.71 -1.68 4.03
C ARG A 175 -29.86 -2.00 3.10
N ARG A 176 -30.84 -1.08 2.98
CA ARG A 176 -31.97 -1.22 2.03
C ARG A 176 -31.50 -1.21 0.58
N TYR A 177 -30.61 -0.28 0.22
CA TYR A 177 -30.06 -0.18 -1.13
C TYR A 177 -29.28 -1.44 -1.52
N VAL A 178 -28.36 -1.89 -0.67
CA VAL A 178 -27.57 -3.13 -0.89
C VAL A 178 -28.50 -4.34 -1.02
N SER A 179 -29.49 -4.48 -0.13
CA SER A 179 -30.45 -5.58 -0.17
C SER A 179 -31.28 -5.58 -1.46
N LYS A 180 -31.70 -4.41 -1.95
CA LYS A 180 -32.38 -4.28 -3.25
C LYS A 180 -31.46 -4.66 -4.40
N LYS A 181 -30.19 -4.22 -4.37
CA LYS A 181 -29.20 -4.51 -5.41
C LYS A 181 -28.87 -6.00 -5.48
N ILE A 182 -28.69 -6.66 -4.33
CA ILE A 182 -28.48 -8.12 -4.25
C ILE A 182 -29.70 -8.86 -4.80
N ARG A 183 -30.93 -8.49 -4.40
CA ARG A 183 -32.14 -9.11 -4.95
C ARG A 183 -32.30 -8.90 -6.45
N ALA A 184 -31.90 -7.74 -6.98
CA ALA A 184 -31.92 -7.48 -8.42
C ALA A 184 -30.92 -8.36 -9.18
N VAL A 185 -29.73 -8.59 -8.62
CA VAL A 185 -28.73 -9.50 -9.20
C VAL A 185 -29.19 -10.97 -9.12
N MET A 186 -29.80 -11.39 -8.01
CA MET A 186 -30.30 -12.77 -7.84
C MET A 186 -31.53 -13.10 -8.70
N LYS A 187 -32.22 -12.10 -9.28
CA LYS A 187 -33.31 -12.31 -10.25
C LYS A 187 -32.81 -12.48 -11.69
N LEU A 188 -31.52 -12.27 -11.94
CA LEU A 188 -30.88 -12.42 -13.25
C LEU A 188 -30.18 -13.78 -13.42
N PHE A 189 -30.31 -14.65 -12.41
CA PHE A 189 -29.91 -16.05 -12.40
C PHE A 189 -31.14 -16.89 -12.11
#